data_AF-A0AAW8CEE0-F1
#
_entry.id   AF-A0AAW8CEE0-F1
#
_cell.length_a   1.000
_cell.length_b   1.000
_cell.length_c   1.000
_cell.angle_alpha   90.00
_cell.angle_beta   90.00
_cell.angle_gamma   90.00
#
_symmetry.space_group_name_H-M   'P 1'
#
loop_
_entity.id
_entity.type
_entity.pdbx_description
1 polymer ?
#
loop_
_entity_poly.entity_id
_entity_poly.type
_entity_poly.pdbx_seq_one_letter_code
_entity_poly.pdbx_strand_id
1 'polypeptide(L)'
;MGEPIKEINEKKKILISKLSSLSGLTNRGDVIEKVIIDIFGDEGDNFLQAIEKVNLSQDVSIELCNIKYKDIINDKTLKILQQNNFIDKINDYISIYNNLIEQSPILCKTFNHQNANNISKSLGDTGFFSASHSVNLNIFGSKQEYSSLETFKEKIEEEERNILKDDVLKKSFAQIDKSLSNNETRILRNILADNPPLIVELNNLTEFRKNIWLAYFHNAIKEFEEFTNIYIENQVKITNILVQASLEENSWHKVVKIFNQRFDVPFTLNIDNQSDVILNENTPIISFTFKERNEHKKVEEKTLLDVLSQGERRALYLLNILFEIEAIKKQNKNTLLILDDIADSFDYKNKYAIIEYMKELAENQIFRMIFLTHNFDFYRTVSGRFNIPREKRLFAVKSDTEVLLKKELYQRDVFTYWKQSLNKNIKYQIAFIPFVRNIAEYIGLDDEVNILTDLLHIKDNTKQITFNQLFEVFNTVVRNLPTMDSNDTFVFNIIVEQANNLLKDKAIHIELEDKIILAIAIRLLAEQYMIDKIDNNTFLQGITKNQTRLLFDEFRSNFPSDEAIQILDRVNLMTPENIHLNSFMYEPIIDMSSQHLYDLYSQIKGLI
;
A
#
# COMPACT_ATOMS: atom_id res chain seq x y z
N MET A 1 -5.95 11.52 16.84
CA MET A 1 -6.70 10.54 17.65
C MET A 1 -6.04 10.28 19.01
N GLY A 2 -4.72 10.47 19.13
CA GLY A 2 -3.95 10.04 20.30
C GLY A 2 -4.30 10.67 21.65
N GLU A 3 -4.66 11.95 21.74
CA GLU A 3 -4.82 12.61 23.06
C GLU A 3 -6.04 12.10 23.86
N PRO A 4 -7.27 12.03 23.29
CA PRO A 4 -8.45 11.53 24.01
C PRO A 4 -8.36 10.03 24.36
N ILE A 5 -7.81 9.21 23.45
CA ILE A 5 -7.70 7.76 23.65
C ILE A 5 -6.60 7.43 24.69
N LYS A 6 -5.53 8.21 24.71
CA LYS A 6 -4.47 8.07 25.72
C LYS A 6 -5.00 8.38 27.12
N GLU A 7 -5.80 9.43 27.27
CA GLU A 7 -6.43 9.81 28.54
C GLU A 7 -7.38 8.73 29.05
N ILE A 8 -8.23 8.15 28.18
CA ILE A 8 -9.11 7.02 28.51
C ILE A 8 -8.28 5.81 28.98
N ASN A 9 -7.22 5.47 28.25
CA ASN A 9 -6.37 4.32 28.58
C ASN A 9 -5.58 4.50 29.88
N GLU A 10 -5.14 5.71 30.19
CA GLU A 10 -4.47 6.02 31.46
C GLU A 10 -5.43 5.81 32.65
N LYS A 11 -6.65 6.35 32.56
CA LYS A 11 -7.68 6.18 33.61
C LYS A 11 -8.16 4.74 33.73
N LYS A 12 -8.31 4.03 32.60
CA LYS A 12 -8.61 2.58 32.58
C LYS A 12 -7.57 1.79 33.38
N LYS A 13 -6.27 2.07 33.16
CA LYS A 13 -5.18 1.38 33.89
C LYS A 13 -5.23 1.62 35.39
N ILE A 14 -5.58 2.85 35.81
CA ILE A 14 -5.72 3.20 37.23
C ILE A 14 -6.86 2.38 37.86
N LEU A 15 -8.04 2.36 37.23
CA LEU A 15 -9.18 1.58 37.70
C LEU A 15 -8.85 0.07 37.80
N ILE A 16 -8.26 -0.50 36.75
CA ILE A 16 -7.89 -1.94 36.74
C ILE A 16 -6.85 -2.26 37.80
N SER A 17 -5.87 -1.38 38.03
CA SER A 17 -4.87 -1.58 39.08
C SER A 17 -5.50 -1.65 40.47
N LYS A 18 -6.52 -0.81 40.73
CA LYS A 18 -7.29 -0.80 41.97
C LYS A 18 -8.12 -2.07 42.11
N LEU A 19 -8.85 -2.47 41.07
CA LEU A 19 -9.65 -3.70 41.05
C LEU A 19 -8.79 -4.97 41.18
N SER A 20 -7.58 -4.97 40.60
CA SER A 20 -6.59 -6.05 40.76
C SER A 20 -6.17 -6.22 42.21
N SER A 21 -5.95 -5.12 42.93
CA SER A 21 -5.59 -5.16 44.34
C SER A 21 -6.69 -5.72 45.24
N LEU A 22 -7.95 -5.40 44.95
CA LEU A 22 -9.13 -5.83 45.71
C LEU A 22 -9.51 -7.30 45.40
N SER A 23 -9.58 -7.65 44.12
CA SER A 23 -9.95 -9.01 43.67
C SER A 23 -8.84 -10.05 43.87
N GLY A 24 -7.58 -9.60 43.98
CA GLY A 24 -6.40 -10.45 44.03
C GLY A 24 -6.01 -11.07 42.69
N LEU A 25 -6.71 -10.72 41.59
CA LEU A 25 -6.45 -11.18 40.22
C LEU A 25 -5.28 -10.41 39.58
N THR A 26 -4.62 -11.01 38.60
CA THR A 26 -3.46 -10.41 37.92
C THR A 26 -3.86 -9.30 36.96
N ASN A 27 -3.16 -8.17 37.02
CA ASN A 27 -3.25 -7.08 36.04
C ASN A 27 -2.50 -7.37 34.71
N ARG A 28 -2.35 -8.65 34.33
CA ARG A 28 -1.66 -9.05 33.09
C ARG A 28 -2.64 -9.82 32.21
N GLY A 29 -2.70 -9.49 30.91
CA GLY A 29 -3.44 -10.26 29.90
C GLY A 29 -4.97 -10.08 29.91
N ASP A 30 -5.45 -8.86 30.17
CA ASP A 30 -6.87 -8.45 30.13
C ASP A 30 -7.82 -9.33 30.97
N VAL A 31 -7.29 -9.94 32.04
CA VAL A 31 -8.02 -10.93 32.86
C VAL A 31 -9.20 -10.27 33.57
N ILE A 32 -9.01 -9.06 34.10
CA ILE A 32 -10.06 -8.34 34.83
C ILE A 32 -11.15 -7.87 33.87
N GLU A 33 -10.76 -7.39 32.70
CA GLU A 33 -11.69 -6.97 31.66
C GLU A 33 -12.58 -8.12 31.18
N LYS A 34 -11.99 -9.31 30.95
CA LYS A 34 -12.76 -10.50 30.58
C LYS A 34 -13.74 -10.92 31.67
N VAL A 35 -13.35 -10.83 32.94
CA VAL A 35 -14.26 -11.15 34.06
C VAL A 35 -15.40 -10.14 34.15
N ILE A 36 -15.13 -8.85 33.92
CA ILE A 36 -16.18 -7.82 33.94
C ILE A 36 -17.15 -8.00 32.76
N ILE A 37 -16.65 -8.32 31.56
CA ILE A 37 -17.48 -8.63 30.40
C ILE A 37 -18.36 -9.87 30.67
N ASP A 38 -17.79 -10.93 31.25
CA ASP A 38 -18.54 -12.16 31.58
C ASP A 38 -19.66 -11.92 32.63
N ILE A 39 -19.47 -10.96 33.54
CA ILE A 39 -20.44 -10.71 34.62
C ILE A 39 -21.50 -9.66 34.24
N PHE A 40 -21.12 -8.62 33.49
CA PHE A 40 -21.98 -7.46 33.22
C PHE A 40 -22.31 -7.25 31.72
N GLY A 41 -21.62 -7.95 30.81
CA GLY A 41 -21.81 -7.85 29.37
C GLY A 41 -22.71 -8.95 28.79
N ASP A 42 -23.25 -8.68 27.60
CA ASP A 42 -23.95 -9.64 26.74
C ASP A 42 -22.98 -10.30 25.73
N GLU A 43 -23.41 -11.34 25.01
CA GLU A 43 -22.59 -11.99 23.99
C GLU A 43 -22.11 -11.00 22.92
N GLY A 44 -20.79 -10.80 22.84
CA GLY A 44 -20.15 -9.87 21.88
C GLY A 44 -19.88 -8.47 22.44
N ASP A 45 -20.24 -8.20 23.70
CA ASP A 45 -19.93 -6.92 24.34
C ASP A 45 -18.43 -6.74 24.57
N ASN A 46 -17.98 -5.50 24.41
CA ASN A 46 -16.66 -5.07 24.83
C ASN A 46 -16.68 -4.57 26.29
N PHE A 47 -15.49 -4.39 26.86
CA PHE A 47 -15.29 -3.95 28.25
C PHE A 47 -16.07 -2.67 28.60
N LEU A 48 -16.21 -1.74 27.65
CA LEU A 48 -16.85 -0.45 27.87
C LEU A 48 -18.37 -0.60 27.98
N GLN A 49 -18.96 -1.39 27.09
CA GLN A 49 -20.39 -1.73 27.12
C GLN A 49 -20.75 -2.46 28.42
N ALA A 50 -19.87 -3.33 28.91
CA ALA A 50 -20.05 -3.99 30.21
C ALA A 50 -19.99 -3.00 31.39
N ILE A 51 -19.11 -1.99 31.34
CA ILE A 51 -19.00 -0.96 32.40
C ILE A 51 -20.21 -0.02 32.45
N GLU A 52 -20.79 0.36 31.31
CA GLU A 52 -22.02 1.18 31.27
C GLU A 52 -23.22 0.50 31.94
N LYS A 53 -23.23 -0.84 31.95
CA LYS A 53 -24.28 -1.67 32.57
C LYS A 53 -24.08 -1.87 34.08
N VAL A 54 -22.96 -1.42 34.65
CA VAL A 54 -22.70 -1.51 36.10
C VAL A 54 -23.57 -0.51 36.83
N ASN A 55 -24.54 -1.02 37.60
CA ASN A 55 -25.44 -0.20 38.41
C ASN A 55 -25.00 -0.16 39.88
N LEU A 56 -24.37 0.94 40.29
CA LEU A 56 -23.90 1.19 41.65
C LEU A 56 -25.00 1.71 42.60
N SER A 57 -26.27 1.78 42.17
CA SER A 57 -27.39 2.10 43.07
C SER A 57 -27.95 0.88 43.79
N GLN A 58 -27.42 -0.32 43.50
CA GLN A 58 -27.82 -1.56 44.15
C GLN A 58 -27.17 -1.64 45.55
N ASP A 59 -27.98 -1.81 46.60
CA ASP A 59 -27.46 -1.99 47.97
C ASP A 59 -26.71 -3.33 48.07
N VAL A 60 -25.39 -3.24 48.27
CA VAL A 60 -24.50 -4.40 48.42
C VAL A 60 -23.79 -4.33 49.76
N SER A 61 -23.63 -5.48 50.42
CA SER A 61 -22.86 -5.56 51.67
C SER A 61 -21.40 -5.17 51.45
N ILE A 62 -20.95 -4.11 52.13
CA ILE A 62 -19.58 -3.59 52.06
C ILE A 62 -18.55 -4.63 52.56
N GLU A 63 -18.98 -5.55 53.42
CA GLU A 63 -18.13 -6.60 53.99
C GLU A 63 -17.58 -7.56 52.93
N LEU A 64 -18.26 -7.70 51.78
CA LEU A 64 -17.81 -8.50 50.64
C LEU A 64 -16.51 -7.98 50.01
N CYS A 65 -16.17 -6.70 50.18
CA CYS A 65 -14.93 -6.11 49.67
C CYS A 65 -13.67 -6.67 50.35
N ASN A 66 -13.80 -7.17 51.58
CA ASN A 66 -12.67 -7.74 52.33
C ASN A 66 -12.25 -9.14 51.84
N ILE A 67 -13.06 -9.73 50.96
CA ILE A 67 -12.87 -11.07 50.44
C ILE A 67 -12.25 -10.97 49.05
N LYS A 68 -11.21 -11.75 48.77
CA LYS A 68 -10.57 -11.76 47.45
C LYS A 68 -11.29 -12.72 46.50
N TYR A 69 -11.69 -12.22 45.33
CA TYR A 69 -12.40 -12.98 44.31
C TYR A 69 -11.69 -14.29 43.94
N LYS A 70 -10.36 -14.27 43.75
CA LYS A 70 -9.58 -15.46 43.38
C LYS A 70 -9.63 -16.60 44.41
N ASP A 71 -9.87 -16.26 45.67
CA ASP A 71 -9.85 -17.20 46.79
C ASP A 71 -11.19 -17.95 46.88
N ILE A 72 -12.26 -17.38 46.30
CA ILE A 72 -13.58 -18.03 46.19
C ILE A 72 -13.83 -18.60 44.80
N ILE A 73 -13.49 -17.87 43.73
CA ILE A 73 -13.81 -18.21 42.35
C ILE A 73 -12.52 -18.49 41.57
N ASN A 74 -12.25 -19.77 41.34
CA ASN A 74 -11.18 -20.30 40.48
C ASN A 74 -11.62 -21.65 39.88
N ASP A 75 -10.84 -22.20 38.95
CA ASP A 75 -11.19 -23.44 38.24
C ASP A 75 -11.45 -24.64 39.16
N LYS A 76 -10.83 -24.69 40.35
CA LYS A 76 -11.01 -25.79 41.30
C LYS A 76 -12.22 -25.58 42.20
N THR A 77 -12.44 -24.35 42.67
CA THR A 77 -13.59 -24.02 43.52
C THR A 77 -14.89 -23.98 42.73
N LEU A 78 -14.89 -23.48 41.49
CA LEU A 78 -16.06 -23.51 40.59
C LEU A 78 -16.55 -24.94 40.34
N LYS A 79 -15.63 -25.87 40.09
CA LYS A 79 -15.96 -27.30 39.92
C LYS A 79 -16.59 -27.94 41.16
N ILE A 80 -16.37 -27.38 42.35
CA ILE A 80 -16.97 -27.86 43.60
C ILE A 80 -18.32 -27.18 43.82
N LEU A 81 -18.39 -25.86 43.63
CA LEU A 81 -19.60 -25.07 43.79
C LEU A 81 -20.70 -25.45 42.79
N GLN A 82 -20.33 -25.96 41.62
CA GLN A 82 -21.27 -26.46 40.60
C GLN A 82 -21.72 -27.92 40.83
N GLN A 83 -21.24 -28.61 41.88
CA GLN A 83 -21.71 -29.97 42.18
C GLN A 83 -23.11 -29.94 42.78
N ASN A 84 -24.01 -30.76 42.26
CA ASN A 84 -25.37 -30.90 42.78
C ASN A 84 -25.35 -31.22 44.28
N ASN A 85 -26.12 -30.45 45.06
CA ASN A 85 -26.30 -30.57 46.52
C ASN A 85 -25.04 -30.20 47.35
N PHE A 86 -24.03 -29.54 46.78
CA PHE A 86 -22.87 -29.06 47.55
C PHE A 86 -23.28 -27.99 48.58
N ILE A 87 -24.14 -27.05 48.18
CA ILE A 87 -24.53 -25.90 49.02
C ILE A 87 -25.44 -26.29 50.19
N ASP A 88 -26.30 -27.30 50.01
CA ASP A 88 -27.09 -27.84 51.11
C ASP A 88 -26.19 -28.56 52.13
N LYS A 89 -25.23 -29.35 51.63
CA LYS A 89 -24.32 -30.13 52.47
C LYS A 89 -23.22 -29.28 53.14
N ILE A 90 -22.84 -28.13 52.56
CA ILE A 90 -21.78 -27.29 53.10
C ILE A 90 -22.24 -26.57 54.38
N ASN A 91 -23.52 -26.23 54.50
CA ASN A 91 -24.10 -25.67 55.73
C ASN A 91 -23.97 -26.65 56.90
N ASP A 92 -24.40 -27.90 56.69
CA ASP A 92 -24.27 -28.97 57.68
C ASP A 92 -22.79 -29.25 58.01
N TYR A 93 -21.93 -29.28 56.98
CA TYR A 93 -20.50 -29.47 57.16
C TYR A 93 -19.85 -28.37 58.00
N ILE A 94 -20.15 -27.08 57.74
CA ILE A 94 -19.57 -25.95 58.46
C ILE A 94 -20.06 -25.92 59.91
N SER A 95 -21.34 -26.24 60.15
CA SER A 95 -21.88 -26.39 61.50
C SER A 95 -21.14 -27.48 62.28
N ILE A 96 -20.97 -28.66 61.68
CA ILE A 96 -20.22 -29.77 62.29
C ILE A 96 -18.74 -29.41 62.49
N TYR A 97 -18.12 -28.74 61.52
CA TYR A 97 -16.72 -28.33 61.58
C TYR A 97 -16.45 -27.30 62.69
N ASN A 98 -17.31 -26.28 62.81
CA ASN A 98 -17.20 -25.29 63.90
C ASN A 98 -17.45 -25.96 65.25
N ASN A 99 -18.44 -26.84 65.36
CA ASN A 99 -18.67 -27.62 66.58
C ASN A 99 -17.46 -28.50 66.95
N LEU A 100 -16.82 -29.12 65.95
CA LEU A 100 -15.60 -29.91 66.12
C LEU A 100 -14.42 -29.10 66.64
N ILE A 101 -14.31 -27.85 66.20
CA ILE A 101 -13.28 -26.92 66.67
C ILE A 101 -13.58 -26.35 68.06
N GLU A 102 -14.85 -26.11 68.39
CA GLU A 102 -15.24 -25.52 69.67
C GLU A 102 -15.25 -26.53 70.82
N GLN A 103 -15.66 -27.77 70.58
CA GLN A 103 -15.78 -28.80 71.61
C GLN A 103 -14.52 -29.64 71.81
N SER A 104 -13.59 -29.67 70.85
CA SER A 104 -12.38 -30.47 70.97
C SER A 104 -11.31 -29.77 71.82
N PRO A 105 -10.73 -30.43 72.83
CA PRO A 105 -9.57 -29.92 73.56
C PRO A 105 -8.27 -29.94 72.74
N ILE A 106 -8.27 -30.61 71.58
CA ILE A 106 -7.07 -30.84 70.75
C ILE A 106 -7.17 -30.06 69.44
N LEU A 107 -8.33 -30.09 68.79
CA LEU A 107 -8.52 -29.52 67.46
C LEU A 107 -8.91 -28.04 67.55
N CYS A 108 -8.32 -27.21 66.70
CA CYS A 108 -8.66 -25.80 66.61
C CYS A 108 -8.62 -25.33 65.15
N LYS A 109 -8.99 -24.07 64.87
CA LYS A 109 -9.02 -23.53 63.49
C LYS A 109 -7.67 -23.72 62.75
N THR A 110 -6.55 -23.55 63.44
CA THR A 110 -5.20 -23.73 62.87
C THR A 110 -4.75 -25.19 62.83
N PHE A 111 -5.08 -25.98 63.86
CA PHE A 111 -4.79 -27.42 63.94
C PHE A 111 -6.10 -28.23 63.89
N ASN A 112 -6.71 -28.29 62.70
CA ASN A 112 -7.94 -29.05 62.46
C ASN A 112 -7.68 -30.53 62.16
N HIS A 113 -8.75 -31.31 62.02
CA HIS A 113 -8.71 -32.75 61.77
C HIS A 113 -7.93 -33.14 60.50
N GLN A 114 -7.94 -32.33 59.45
CA GLN A 114 -7.11 -32.57 58.25
C GLN A 114 -5.61 -32.41 58.55
N ASN A 115 -5.24 -31.36 59.28
CA ASN A 115 -3.84 -31.13 59.68
C ASN A 115 -3.36 -32.21 60.65
N ALA A 116 -4.20 -32.63 61.58
CA ALA A 116 -3.95 -33.75 62.50
C ALA A 116 -3.72 -35.07 61.74
N ASN A 117 -4.55 -35.36 60.72
CA ASN A 117 -4.38 -36.52 59.85
C ASN A 117 -3.11 -36.44 58.99
N ASN A 118 -2.75 -35.27 58.46
CA ASN A 118 -1.53 -35.08 57.68
C ASN A 118 -0.27 -35.29 58.55
N ILE A 119 -0.27 -34.77 59.77
CA ILE A 119 0.83 -34.98 60.72
C ILE A 119 0.91 -36.46 61.11
N SER A 120 -0.23 -37.10 61.40
CA SER A 120 -0.27 -38.55 61.69
C SER A 120 0.33 -39.39 60.56
N LYS A 121 0.00 -39.09 59.30
CA LYS A 121 0.58 -39.77 58.13
C LYS A 121 2.07 -39.49 58.01
N SER A 122 2.48 -38.23 58.08
CA SER A 122 3.89 -37.83 57.98
C SER A 122 4.76 -38.50 59.04
N LEU A 123 4.33 -38.54 60.31
CA LEU A 123 5.04 -39.22 61.39
C LEU A 123 5.10 -40.74 61.21
N GLY A 124 4.07 -41.35 60.62
CA GLY A 124 4.07 -42.76 60.26
C GLY A 124 5.04 -43.08 59.12
N ASP A 125 4.93 -42.35 58.01
CA ASP A 125 5.70 -42.58 56.79
C ASP A 125 7.21 -42.31 56.97
N THR A 126 7.57 -41.43 57.91
CA THR A 126 8.96 -41.09 58.24
C THR A 126 9.60 -42.00 59.28
N GLY A 127 8.87 -43.00 59.80
CA GLY A 127 9.38 -43.95 60.80
C GLY A 127 9.61 -43.34 62.19
N PHE A 128 8.99 -42.20 62.51
CA PHE A 128 9.21 -41.46 63.76
C PHE A 128 8.97 -42.31 65.02
N PHE A 129 7.86 -43.05 65.06
CA PHE A 129 7.54 -43.94 66.18
C PHE A 129 8.39 -45.22 66.17
N SER A 130 8.81 -45.71 65.00
CA SER A 130 9.73 -46.86 64.88
C SER A 130 11.12 -46.56 65.46
N ALA A 131 11.52 -45.29 65.48
CA ALA A 131 12.74 -44.81 66.14
C ALA A 131 12.58 -44.60 67.67
N SER A 132 11.46 -45.05 68.26
CA SER A 132 11.14 -44.89 69.70
C SER A 132 10.95 -43.43 70.16
N HIS A 133 10.58 -42.52 69.27
CA HIS A 133 10.17 -41.16 69.63
C HIS A 133 8.67 -41.08 69.97
N SER A 134 8.28 -40.12 70.80
CA SER A 134 6.90 -39.89 71.24
C SER A 134 6.41 -38.47 70.93
N VAL A 135 5.09 -38.30 70.83
CA VAL A 135 4.42 -37.00 70.64
C VAL A 135 3.59 -36.66 71.86
N ASN A 136 3.67 -35.40 72.30
CA ASN A 136 2.85 -34.88 73.40
C ASN A 136 1.73 -33.99 72.87
N LEU A 137 0.47 -34.35 73.15
CA LEU A 137 -0.68 -33.49 72.91
C LEU A 137 -1.05 -32.74 74.19
N ASN A 138 -1.42 -31.47 74.06
CA ASN A 138 -1.94 -30.69 75.17
C ASN A 138 -3.46 -30.85 75.21
N ILE A 139 -3.98 -31.48 76.27
CA ILE A 139 -5.40 -31.72 76.49
C ILE A 139 -5.77 -31.06 77.81
N PHE A 140 -6.65 -30.04 77.75
CA PHE A 140 -7.06 -29.24 78.92
C PHE A 140 -5.90 -28.71 79.78
N GLY A 141 -4.77 -28.34 79.16
CA GLY A 141 -3.59 -27.82 79.86
C GLY A 141 -2.62 -28.90 80.39
N SER A 142 -2.96 -30.18 80.22
CA SER A 142 -2.12 -31.33 80.61
C SER A 142 -1.46 -31.96 79.38
N LYS A 143 -0.18 -32.34 79.50
CA LYS A 143 0.55 -33.03 78.43
C LYS A 143 0.25 -34.52 78.52
N GLN A 144 -0.32 -35.08 77.46
CA GLN A 144 -0.51 -36.51 77.31
C GLN A 144 0.42 -37.05 76.23
N GLU A 145 1.22 -38.07 76.59
CA GLU A 145 2.24 -38.66 75.74
C GLU A 145 1.71 -39.85 74.94
N TYR A 146 2.02 -39.89 73.66
CA TYR A 146 1.68 -40.97 72.74
C TYR A 146 2.95 -41.52 72.11
N SER A 147 3.27 -42.79 72.38
CA SER A 147 4.49 -43.48 71.92
C SER A 147 4.28 -44.37 70.70
N SER A 148 3.05 -44.49 70.18
CA SER A 148 2.75 -45.29 69.00
C SER A 148 1.79 -44.58 68.04
N LEU A 149 1.94 -44.88 66.74
CA LEU A 149 1.08 -44.34 65.69
C LEU A 149 -0.40 -44.73 65.88
N GLU A 150 -0.64 -45.95 66.37
CA GLU A 150 -1.99 -46.48 66.62
C GLU A 150 -2.68 -45.65 67.70
N THR A 151 -2.06 -45.50 68.88
CA THR A 151 -2.62 -44.71 69.99
C THR A 151 -2.82 -43.23 69.63
N PHE A 152 -1.94 -42.66 68.81
CA PHE A 152 -2.04 -41.27 68.36
C PHE A 152 -3.21 -41.06 67.40
N LYS A 153 -3.36 -41.96 66.41
CA LYS A 153 -4.49 -41.93 65.47
C LYS A 153 -5.81 -42.18 66.16
N GLU A 154 -5.87 -43.17 67.05
CA GLU A 154 -7.08 -43.51 67.81
C GLU A 154 -7.60 -42.31 68.59
N LYS A 155 -6.72 -41.50 69.19
CA LYS A 155 -7.12 -40.30 69.92
C LYS A 155 -7.69 -39.22 69.01
N ILE A 156 -7.08 -38.96 67.86
CA ILE A 156 -7.60 -38.00 66.88
C ILE A 156 -8.96 -38.46 66.33
N GLU A 157 -9.10 -39.76 66.02
CA GLU A 157 -10.36 -40.35 65.56
C GLU A 157 -11.44 -40.36 66.66
N GLU A 158 -11.07 -40.47 67.94
CA GLU A 158 -12.01 -40.37 69.06
C GLU A 158 -12.67 -38.98 69.11
N GLU A 159 -11.89 -37.90 68.92
CA GLU A 159 -12.41 -36.54 68.85
C GLU A 159 -13.38 -36.36 67.67
N GLU A 160 -13.07 -36.96 66.51
CA GLU A 160 -13.99 -36.98 65.36
C GLU A 160 -15.26 -37.79 65.66
N ARG A 161 -15.14 -38.96 66.31
CA ARG A 161 -16.27 -39.85 66.68
C ARG A 161 -17.20 -39.24 67.73
N ASN A 162 -16.68 -38.45 68.65
CA ASN A 162 -17.47 -37.82 69.70
C ASN A 162 -18.53 -36.86 69.14
N ILE A 163 -18.29 -36.33 67.94
CA ILE A 163 -19.12 -35.30 67.30
C ILE A 163 -19.89 -35.88 66.10
N LEU A 164 -19.26 -36.78 65.33
CA LEU A 164 -19.89 -37.51 64.22
C LEU A 164 -20.48 -38.85 64.71
N LYS A 165 -21.62 -38.79 65.43
CA LYS A 165 -22.30 -39.97 65.98
C LYS A 165 -23.15 -40.74 64.96
N ASP A 166 -23.52 -40.13 63.85
CA ASP A 166 -24.34 -40.73 62.79
C ASP A 166 -23.48 -41.11 61.57
N ASP A 167 -23.59 -42.36 61.11
CA ASP A 167 -22.89 -42.90 59.95
C ASP A 167 -23.23 -42.15 58.64
N VAL A 168 -24.43 -41.58 58.52
CA VAL A 168 -24.86 -40.79 57.36
C VAL A 168 -24.17 -39.44 57.36
N LEU A 169 -24.15 -38.75 58.51
CA LEU A 169 -23.44 -37.48 58.67
C LEU A 169 -21.94 -37.65 58.49
N LYS A 170 -21.36 -38.74 59.01
CA LYS A 170 -19.94 -39.06 58.84
C LYS A 170 -19.55 -39.24 57.37
N LYS A 171 -20.37 -39.93 56.58
CA LYS A 171 -20.14 -40.09 55.14
C LYS A 171 -20.29 -38.77 54.38
N SER A 172 -21.32 -37.98 54.70
CA SER A 172 -21.54 -36.66 54.08
C SER A 172 -20.40 -35.69 54.39
N PHE A 173 -19.99 -35.63 55.66
CA PHE A 173 -18.88 -34.82 56.14
C PHE A 173 -17.57 -35.22 55.44
N ALA A 174 -17.23 -36.50 55.40
CA ALA A 174 -16.00 -36.99 54.75
C ALA A 174 -15.99 -36.70 53.24
N GLN A 175 -17.14 -36.73 52.57
CA GLN A 175 -17.26 -36.41 51.15
C GLN A 175 -16.93 -34.93 50.87
N ILE A 176 -17.53 -34.01 51.62
CA ILE A 176 -17.29 -32.57 51.50
C ILE A 176 -15.88 -32.21 51.96
N ASP A 177 -15.41 -32.82 53.04
CA ASP A 177 -14.08 -32.60 53.60
C ASP A 177 -12.97 -32.95 52.60
N LYS A 178 -13.11 -34.09 51.91
CA LYS A 178 -12.19 -34.52 50.86
C LYS A 178 -12.13 -33.52 49.71
N SER A 179 -13.28 -32.98 49.29
CA SER A 179 -13.35 -31.94 48.25
C SER A 179 -12.68 -30.63 48.70
N LEU A 180 -12.66 -30.35 50.00
CA LEU A 180 -12.04 -29.15 50.58
C LEU A 180 -10.59 -29.33 51.05
N SER A 181 -9.93 -30.43 50.68
CA SER A 181 -8.58 -30.78 51.18
C SER A 181 -7.40 -30.10 50.47
N ASN A 182 -7.59 -29.54 49.27
CA ASN A 182 -6.55 -28.83 48.52
C ASN A 182 -6.28 -27.42 49.11
N ASN A 183 -5.10 -26.85 48.86
CA ASN A 183 -4.73 -25.53 49.42
C ASN A 183 -5.75 -24.42 49.08
N GLU A 184 -6.17 -24.30 47.81
CA GLU A 184 -7.16 -23.31 47.36
C GLU A 184 -8.55 -23.56 47.97
N THR A 185 -8.95 -24.83 48.12
CA THR A 185 -10.27 -25.20 48.65
C THR A 185 -10.32 -25.12 50.19
N ARG A 186 -9.16 -25.21 50.87
CA ARG A 186 -9.04 -24.95 52.31
C ARG A 186 -9.23 -23.47 52.63
N ILE A 187 -8.72 -22.59 51.77
CA ILE A 187 -8.95 -21.14 51.88
C ILE A 187 -10.45 -20.85 51.76
N LEU A 188 -11.12 -21.43 50.76
CA LEU A 188 -12.57 -21.35 50.63
C LEU A 188 -13.29 -21.84 51.90
N ARG A 189 -12.92 -23.01 52.45
CA ARG A 189 -13.51 -23.52 53.69
C ARG A 189 -13.40 -22.53 54.85
N ASN A 190 -12.23 -21.93 55.05
CA ASN A 190 -12.02 -20.99 56.13
C ASN A 190 -12.89 -19.73 55.95
N ILE A 191 -12.96 -19.21 54.71
CA ILE A 191 -13.81 -18.04 54.39
C ILE A 191 -15.29 -18.32 54.69
N LEU A 192 -15.79 -19.51 54.34
CA LEU A 192 -17.17 -19.89 54.59
C LEU A 192 -17.45 -20.16 56.07
N ALA A 193 -16.48 -20.72 56.80
CA ALA A 193 -16.62 -20.94 58.24
C ALA A 193 -16.62 -19.63 59.05
N ASP A 194 -15.85 -18.63 58.61
CA ASP A 194 -15.79 -17.31 59.24
C ASP A 194 -16.96 -16.41 58.84
N ASN A 195 -17.63 -16.68 57.71
CA ASN A 195 -18.77 -15.91 57.23
C ASN A 195 -19.96 -16.80 56.81
N PRO A 196 -20.69 -17.40 57.78
CA PRO A 196 -21.83 -18.27 57.50
C PRO A 196 -22.93 -17.67 56.59
N PRO A 197 -23.25 -16.36 56.65
CA PRO A 197 -24.23 -15.76 55.74
C PRO A 197 -23.87 -15.88 54.25
N LEU A 198 -22.59 -15.96 53.90
CA LEU A 198 -22.14 -16.10 52.49
C LEU A 198 -22.63 -17.39 51.85
N ILE A 199 -22.89 -18.44 52.64
CA ILE A 199 -23.30 -19.73 52.13
C ILE A 199 -24.68 -19.62 51.44
N VAL A 200 -25.55 -18.76 51.96
CA VAL A 200 -26.88 -18.51 51.37
C VAL A 200 -26.75 -17.79 50.03
N GLU A 201 -25.83 -16.82 49.93
CA GLU A 201 -25.58 -16.09 48.69
C GLU A 201 -24.96 -16.97 47.60
N LEU A 202 -24.18 -17.98 47.98
CA LEU A 202 -23.60 -18.94 47.03
C LEU A 202 -24.63 -19.79 46.28
N ASN A 203 -25.88 -19.88 46.76
CA ASN A 203 -26.97 -20.55 46.02
C ASN A 203 -27.18 -19.93 44.63
N ASN A 204 -26.97 -18.63 44.50
CA ASN A 204 -26.98 -17.94 43.21
C ASN A 204 -25.58 -17.43 42.86
N LEU A 205 -24.73 -18.32 42.35
CA LEU A 205 -23.35 -18.00 41.98
C LEU A 205 -23.25 -16.80 41.02
N THR A 206 -24.20 -16.64 40.10
CA THR A 206 -24.20 -15.52 39.15
C THR A 206 -24.41 -14.19 39.86
N GLU A 207 -25.40 -14.12 40.75
CA GLU A 207 -25.70 -12.93 41.53
C GLU A 207 -24.62 -12.63 42.57
N PHE A 208 -24.06 -13.66 43.20
CA PHE A 208 -22.94 -13.54 44.12
C PHE A 208 -21.69 -12.97 43.44
N ARG A 209 -21.33 -13.48 42.25
CA ARG A 209 -20.22 -12.94 41.43
C ARG A 209 -20.46 -11.45 41.14
N LYS A 210 -21.69 -11.08 40.77
CA LYS A 210 -22.07 -9.69 40.51
C LYS A 210 -21.93 -8.82 41.77
N ASN A 211 -22.44 -9.27 42.92
CA ASN A 211 -22.41 -8.54 44.18
C ASN A 211 -20.99 -8.28 44.67
N ILE A 212 -20.08 -9.25 44.58
CA ILE A 212 -18.66 -9.03 44.94
C ILE A 212 -18.03 -7.91 44.08
N TRP A 213 -18.24 -7.96 42.76
CA TRP A 213 -17.68 -6.95 41.87
C TRP A 213 -18.29 -5.56 42.08
N LEU A 214 -19.60 -5.49 42.38
CA LEU A 214 -20.25 -4.24 42.80
C LEU A 214 -19.62 -3.69 44.09
N ALA A 215 -19.33 -4.53 45.10
CA ALA A 215 -18.63 -4.11 46.31
C ALA A 215 -17.23 -3.55 46.02
N TYR A 216 -16.50 -4.12 45.06
CA TYR A 216 -15.21 -3.58 44.62
C TYR A 216 -15.34 -2.25 43.90
N PHE A 217 -16.35 -2.08 43.04
CA PHE A 217 -16.62 -0.80 42.38
C PHE A 217 -17.05 0.27 43.38
N HIS A 218 -17.84 -0.06 44.41
CA HIS A 218 -18.15 0.86 45.51
C HIS A 218 -16.89 1.29 46.27
N ASN A 219 -15.92 0.39 46.48
CA ASN A 219 -14.65 0.76 47.10
C ASN A 219 -13.76 1.63 46.20
N ALA A 220 -13.83 1.40 44.89
CA ALA A 220 -13.11 2.14 43.85
C ALA A 220 -13.98 3.23 43.19
N ILE A 221 -14.97 3.78 43.92
CA ILE A 221 -16.00 4.67 43.35
C ILE A 221 -15.38 5.89 42.66
N LYS A 222 -14.32 6.46 43.23
CA LYS A 222 -13.64 7.65 42.68
C LYS A 222 -12.99 7.32 41.33
N GLU A 223 -12.22 6.25 41.29
CA GLU A 223 -11.53 5.79 40.08
C GLU A 223 -12.52 5.34 39.01
N PHE A 224 -13.65 4.77 39.41
CA PHE A 224 -14.74 4.38 38.52
C PHE A 224 -15.43 5.60 37.90
N GLU A 225 -15.87 6.56 38.71
CA GLU A 225 -16.54 7.78 38.25
C GLU A 225 -15.62 8.63 37.36
N GLU A 226 -14.34 8.77 37.72
CA GLU A 226 -13.36 9.47 36.88
C GLU A 226 -13.20 8.82 35.50
N PHE A 227 -13.15 7.47 35.46
CA PHE A 227 -13.05 6.74 34.21
C PHE A 227 -14.32 6.90 33.35
N THR A 228 -15.51 6.74 33.94
CA THR A 228 -16.78 6.86 33.21
C THR A 228 -17.02 8.28 32.69
N ASN A 229 -16.67 9.31 33.46
CA ASN A 229 -16.86 10.70 33.05
C ASN A 229 -15.94 11.08 31.88
N ILE A 230 -14.64 10.77 31.98
CA ILE A 230 -13.67 11.02 30.91
C ILE A 230 -14.03 10.22 29.65
N TYR A 231 -14.56 9.02 29.83
CA TYR A 231 -15.03 8.20 28.72
C TYR A 231 -16.24 8.83 28.00
N ILE A 232 -17.30 9.23 28.72
CA ILE A 232 -18.49 9.86 28.14
C ILE A 232 -18.13 11.16 27.41
N GLU A 233 -17.31 12.02 28.03
CA GLU A 233 -16.87 13.28 27.43
C GLU A 233 -16.07 13.08 26.14
N ASN A 234 -15.23 12.05 26.09
CA ASN A 234 -14.42 11.74 24.92
C ASN A 234 -15.17 10.88 23.89
N GLN A 235 -16.22 10.15 24.25
CA GLN A 235 -17.05 9.38 23.32
C GLN A 235 -17.77 10.30 22.31
N VAL A 236 -18.28 11.45 22.76
CA VAL A 236 -18.88 12.47 21.87
C VAL A 236 -17.83 13.02 20.90
N LYS A 237 -16.61 13.29 21.38
CA LYS A 237 -15.50 13.77 20.54
C LYS A 237 -15.04 12.71 19.54
N ILE A 238 -14.87 11.46 19.98
CA ILE A 238 -14.48 10.32 19.15
C ILE A 238 -15.55 10.06 18.08
N THR A 239 -16.84 10.06 18.44
CA THR A 239 -17.94 9.85 17.48
C THR A 239 -17.96 10.93 16.40
N ASN A 240 -17.75 12.21 16.77
CA ASN A 240 -17.64 13.30 15.79
C ASN A 240 -16.40 13.16 14.89
N ILE A 241 -15.27 12.70 15.43
CA ILE A 241 -14.06 12.40 14.66
C ILE A 241 -14.26 11.20 13.73
N LEU A 242 -15.00 10.16 14.15
CA LEU A 242 -15.34 8.98 13.34
C LEU A 242 -16.27 9.34 12.18
N VAL A 243 -17.25 10.23 12.41
CA VAL A 243 -18.08 10.78 11.34
C VAL A 243 -17.23 11.57 10.34
N GLN A 244 -16.21 12.32 10.78
CA GLN A 244 -15.27 12.97 9.85
C GLN A 244 -14.34 11.97 9.13
N ALA A 245 -13.85 10.92 9.81
CA ALA A 245 -12.97 9.91 9.22
C ALA A 245 -13.67 9.01 8.19
N SER A 246 -14.95 8.65 8.42
CA SER A 246 -15.79 7.93 7.44
C SER A 246 -16.10 8.75 6.18
N LEU A 247 -16.12 10.09 6.28
CA LEU A 247 -16.17 10.95 5.10
C LEU A 247 -14.87 10.91 4.30
N GLU A 248 -13.72 10.71 4.95
CA GLU A 248 -12.40 10.51 4.31
C GLU A 248 -12.28 9.14 3.63
N GLU A 249 -12.82 8.07 4.25
CA GLU A 249 -12.81 6.69 3.73
C GLU A 249 -13.42 6.56 2.32
N ASN A 250 -14.51 7.28 2.04
CA ASN A 250 -15.13 7.29 0.70
C ASN A 250 -14.20 7.81 -0.41
N SER A 251 -13.23 8.67 -0.09
CA SER A 251 -12.25 9.11 -1.09
C SER A 251 -11.25 8.03 -1.44
N TRP A 252 -10.83 7.23 -0.46
CA TRP A 252 -9.81 6.21 -0.69
C TRP A 252 -10.33 5.11 -1.61
N HIS A 253 -11.52 4.59 -1.31
CA HIS A 253 -12.19 3.60 -2.16
C HIS A 253 -12.44 4.13 -3.57
N LYS A 254 -12.79 5.41 -3.71
CA LYS A 254 -12.99 6.04 -5.01
C LYS A 254 -11.68 6.10 -5.82
N VAL A 255 -10.58 6.53 -5.21
CA VAL A 255 -9.26 6.59 -5.88
C VAL A 255 -8.78 5.20 -6.27
N VAL A 256 -8.82 4.24 -5.35
CA VAL A 256 -8.42 2.84 -5.60
C VAL A 256 -9.26 2.23 -6.73
N LYS A 257 -10.58 2.48 -6.73
CA LYS A 257 -11.48 2.01 -7.80
C LYS A 257 -11.15 2.65 -9.14
N ILE A 258 -10.92 3.96 -9.19
CA ILE A 258 -10.54 4.67 -10.43
C ILE A 258 -9.22 4.13 -10.96
N PHE A 259 -8.23 3.92 -10.08
CA PHE A 259 -6.93 3.38 -10.46
C PHE A 259 -7.05 1.98 -11.06
N ASN A 260 -7.66 1.04 -10.34
CA ASN A 260 -7.85 -0.34 -10.77
C ASN A 260 -8.68 -0.47 -12.07
N GLN A 261 -9.55 0.49 -12.38
CA GLN A 261 -10.37 0.49 -13.60
C GLN A 261 -9.66 1.06 -14.82
N ARG A 262 -8.75 2.03 -14.63
CA ARG A 262 -8.17 2.82 -15.72
C ARG A 262 -6.74 2.43 -16.05
N PHE A 263 -5.97 2.00 -15.05
CA PHE A 263 -4.56 1.63 -15.23
C PHE A 263 -4.43 0.13 -15.44
N ASP A 264 -3.60 -0.25 -16.41
CA ASP A 264 -3.26 -1.63 -16.74
C ASP A 264 -1.90 -1.94 -16.11
N VAL A 265 -1.93 -2.59 -14.94
CA VAL A 265 -0.75 -2.97 -14.13
C VAL A 265 -0.93 -4.40 -13.61
N PRO A 266 0.15 -5.15 -13.30
CA PRO A 266 0.07 -6.57 -12.96
C PRO A 266 -0.46 -6.86 -11.53
N PHE A 267 -0.90 -5.83 -10.81
CA PHE A 267 -1.41 -5.92 -9.45
C PHE A 267 -2.74 -5.18 -9.30
N THR A 268 -3.57 -5.64 -8.37
CA THR A 268 -4.76 -4.93 -7.92
C THR A 268 -4.56 -4.35 -6.53
N LEU A 269 -4.98 -3.11 -6.35
CA LEU A 269 -4.96 -2.41 -5.07
C LEU A 269 -6.19 -2.79 -4.26
N ASN A 270 -5.99 -3.18 -3.00
CA ASN A 270 -7.05 -3.36 -2.01
C ASN A 270 -6.74 -2.54 -0.76
N ILE A 271 -7.77 -2.22 0.01
CA ILE A 271 -7.61 -1.52 1.29
C ILE A 271 -7.80 -2.56 2.39
N ASP A 272 -6.73 -2.88 3.12
CA ASP A 272 -6.79 -3.82 4.23
C ASP A 272 -7.11 -3.11 5.55
N ASN A 273 -7.94 -3.77 6.37
CA ASN A 273 -8.43 -3.34 7.69
C ASN A 273 -9.37 -2.11 7.69
N GLN A 274 -10.66 -2.38 7.51
CA GLN A 274 -11.72 -1.40 7.81
C GLN A 274 -12.19 -1.43 9.28
N SER A 275 -11.96 -2.51 10.03
CA SER A 275 -12.49 -2.67 11.40
C SER A 275 -11.47 -2.43 12.52
N ASP A 276 -10.21 -2.84 12.35
CA ASP A 276 -9.16 -2.74 13.41
C ASP A 276 -8.35 -1.43 13.37
N VAL A 277 -8.42 -0.68 12.26
CA VAL A 277 -7.76 0.62 12.07
C VAL A 277 -8.40 1.73 12.92
N ILE A 278 -9.69 1.57 13.22
CA ILE A 278 -10.49 2.57 13.92
C ILE A 278 -10.07 2.72 15.40
N LEU A 279 -9.47 1.69 16.00
CA LEU A 279 -9.02 1.68 17.39
C LEU A 279 -7.51 1.88 17.57
N ASN A 280 -6.69 1.69 16.53
CA ASN A 280 -5.22 1.55 16.64
C ASN A 280 -4.38 2.58 15.85
N GLU A 281 -4.94 3.73 15.46
CA GLU A 281 -4.19 4.83 14.78
C GLU A 281 -3.43 4.45 13.50
N ASN A 282 -3.78 3.37 12.80
CA ASN A 282 -3.08 3.05 11.55
C ASN A 282 -3.75 3.74 10.36
N THR A 283 -2.97 4.49 9.57
CA THR A 283 -3.38 4.90 8.23
C THR A 283 -3.84 3.68 7.43
N PRO A 284 -4.90 3.78 6.59
CA PRO A 284 -5.35 2.65 5.78
C PRO A 284 -4.18 2.05 5.01
N ILE A 285 -3.93 0.76 5.22
CA ILE A 285 -2.81 0.07 4.57
C ILE A 285 -3.31 -0.41 3.22
N ILE A 286 -2.75 0.17 2.15
CA ILE A 286 -2.98 -0.33 0.80
C ILE A 286 -2.24 -1.66 0.67
N SER A 287 -2.98 -2.70 0.34
CA SER A 287 -2.43 -4.01 0.04
C SER A 287 -2.42 -4.26 -1.45
N PHE A 288 -1.36 -4.92 -1.91
CA PHE A 288 -1.13 -5.21 -3.31
C PHE A 288 -1.36 -6.69 -3.55
N THR A 289 -2.24 -7.01 -4.49
CA THR A 289 -2.49 -8.39 -4.92
C THR A 289 -1.98 -8.55 -6.33
N PHE A 290 -0.86 -9.26 -6.51
CA PHE A 290 -0.31 -9.57 -7.82
C PHE A 290 -1.22 -10.59 -8.52
N LYS A 291 -1.49 -10.38 -9.80
CA LYS A 291 -2.37 -11.24 -10.61
C LYS A 291 -1.60 -11.81 -11.79
N GLU A 292 -1.37 -13.11 -11.77
CA GLU A 292 -0.81 -13.83 -12.91
C GLU A 292 -1.74 -15.00 -13.28
N ARG A 293 -2.40 -14.88 -14.45
CA ARG A 293 -3.40 -15.83 -14.97
C ARG A 293 -4.51 -16.14 -13.95
N ASN A 294 -4.32 -17.17 -13.11
CA ASN A 294 -5.27 -17.68 -12.11
C ASN A 294 -4.74 -17.61 -10.67
N GLU A 295 -3.51 -17.14 -10.46
CA GLU A 295 -2.95 -17.00 -9.11
C GLU A 295 -3.03 -15.55 -8.65
N HIS A 296 -3.48 -15.40 -7.41
CA HIS A 296 -3.56 -14.14 -6.71
C HIS A 296 -2.71 -14.24 -5.45
N LYS A 297 -1.65 -13.44 -5.37
CA LYS A 297 -0.78 -13.42 -4.19
C LYS A 297 -0.70 -12.01 -3.64
N LYS A 298 -0.95 -11.89 -2.33
CA LYS A 298 -0.71 -10.64 -1.60
C LYS A 298 0.79 -10.43 -1.44
N VAL A 299 1.26 -9.25 -1.79
CA VAL A 299 2.69 -8.89 -1.78
C VAL A 299 2.88 -7.61 -0.97
N GLU A 300 3.97 -7.53 -0.22
CA GLU A 300 4.38 -6.31 0.46
C GLU A 300 4.89 -5.27 -0.53
N GLU A 301 4.64 -3.99 -0.27
CA GLU A 301 5.01 -2.87 -1.16
C GLU A 301 6.51 -2.85 -1.53
N LYS A 302 7.38 -3.13 -0.55
CA LYS A 302 8.84 -3.16 -0.78
C LYS A 302 9.23 -4.21 -1.81
N THR A 303 8.72 -5.41 -1.65
CA THR A 303 8.97 -6.53 -2.57
C THR A 303 8.35 -6.27 -3.94
N LEU A 304 7.22 -5.56 -4.00
CA LEU A 304 6.61 -5.15 -5.26
C LEU A 304 7.53 -4.18 -6.02
N LEU A 305 8.01 -3.12 -5.36
CA LEU A 305 8.85 -2.08 -5.96
C LEU A 305 10.16 -2.62 -6.59
N ASP A 306 10.69 -3.71 -6.06
CA ASP A 306 11.91 -4.36 -6.56
C ASP A 306 11.69 -5.12 -7.89
N VAL A 307 10.46 -5.50 -8.19
CA VAL A 307 10.11 -6.32 -9.37
C VAL A 307 9.44 -5.50 -10.48
N LEU A 308 8.82 -4.38 -10.13
CA LEU A 308 8.12 -3.52 -11.10
C LEU A 308 9.08 -2.89 -12.13
N SER A 309 8.63 -2.88 -13.38
CA SER A 309 9.22 -2.09 -14.46
C SER A 309 9.13 -0.59 -14.16
N GLN A 310 9.91 0.23 -14.88
CA GLN A 310 9.89 1.69 -14.69
C GLN A 310 8.49 2.30 -14.93
N GLY A 311 7.75 1.81 -15.92
CA GLY A 311 6.38 2.26 -16.20
C GLY A 311 5.42 1.93 -15.07
N GLU A 312 5.50 0.73 -14.49
CA GLU A 312 4.63 0.32 -13.37
C GLU A 312 4.96 1.07 -12.08
N ARG A 313 6.25 1.31 -11.80
CA ARG A 313 6.67 2.18 -10.68
C ARG A 313 6.11 3.59 -10.83
N ARG A 314 6.13 4.12 -12.05
CA ARG A 314 5.56 5.44 -12.35
C ARG A 314 4.03 5.44 -12.21
N ALA A 315 3.34 4.35 -12.55
CA ALA A 315 1.91 4.19 -12.28
C ALA A 315 1.60 4.22 -10.78
N LEU A 316 2.41 3.53 -9.97
CA LEU A 316 2.26 3.56 -8.51
C LEU A 316 2.50 4.96 -7.91
N TYR A 317 3.50 5.69 -8.43
CA TYR A 317 3.70 7.09 -8.03
C TYR A 317 2.48 7.96 -8.35
N LEU A 318 1.83 7.75 -9.50
CA LEU A 318 0.60 8.48 -9.82
C LEU A 318 -0.53 8.21 -8.85
N LEU A 319 -0.64 7.00 -8.29
CA LEU A 319 -1.66 6.71 -7.27
C LEU A 319 -1.57 7.70 -6.09
N ASN A 320 -0.36 8.02 -5.64
CA ASN A 320 -0.15 9.02 -4.58
C ASN A 320 -0.63 10.41 -5.00
N ILE A 321 -0.32 10.81 -6.24
CA ILE A 321 -0.82 12.07 -6.81
C ILE A 321 -2.36 12.09 -6.89
N LEU A 322 -2.99 10.97 -7.27
CA LEU A 322 -4.46 10.88 -7.33
C LEU A 322 -5.09 11.08 -5.94
N PHE A 323 -4.48 10.53 -4.88
CA PHE A 323 -4.94 10.75 -3.50
C PHE A 323 -4.83 12.22 -3.09
N GLU A 324 -3.69 12.86 -3.35
CA GLU A 324 -3.50 14.28 -3.05
C GLU A 324 -4.50 15.16 -3.79
N ILE A 325 -4.76 14.88 -5.07
CA ILE A 325 -5.72 15.64 -5.87
C ILE A 325 -7.15 15.48 -5.34
N GLU A 326 -7.59 14.28 -4.95
CA GLU A 326 -8.91 14.10 -4.35
C GLU A 326 -9.02 14.76 -2.97
N ALA A 327 -7.93 14.82 -2.18
CA ALA A 327 -7.91 15.57 -0.93
C ALA A 327 -8.08 17.09 -1.18
N ILE A 328 -7.39 17.63 -2.20
CA ILE A 328 -7.51 19.05 -2.60
C ILE A 328 -8.92 19.37 -3.12
N LYS A 329 -9.53 18.46 -3.90
CA LYS A 329 -10.93 18.61 -4.37
C LYS A 329 -11.90 18.81 -3.22
N LYS A 330 -11.76 18.03 -2.14
CA LYS A 330 -12.62 18.13 -0.96
C LYS A 330 -12.47 19.46 -0.22
N GLN A 331 -11.26 20.01 -0.21
CA GLN A 331 -10.99 21.32 0.39
C GLN A 331 -11.52 22.49 -0.45
N ASN A 332 -11.99 22.22 -1.68
CA ASN A 332 -12.49 23.23 -2.62
C ASN A 332 -11.52 24.40 -2.84
N LYS A 333 -10.21 24.10 -2.82
CA LYS A 333 -9.14 25.11 -2.86
C LYS A 333 -8.62 25.27 -4.29
N ASN A 334 -8.75 26.48 -4.83
CA ASN A 334 -8.18 26.83 -6.14
C ASN A 334 -6.67 26.50 -6.18
N THR A 335 -6.28 25.62 -7.10
CA THR A 335 -4.94 25.03 -7.13
C THR A 335 -4.37 25.03 -8.54
N LEU A 336 -3.11 25.47 -8.67
CA LEU A 336 -2.32 25.34 -9.89
C LEU A 336 -1.54 24.02 -9.84
N LEU A 337 -1.81 23.14 -10.80
CA LEU A 337 -1.08 21.90 -11.00
C LEU A 337 -0.03 22.10 -12.09
N ILE A 338 1.22 21.79 -11.77
CA ILE A 338 2.33 21.76 -12.73
C ILE A 338 2.71 20.29 -12.91
N LEU A 339 2.49 19.79 -14.12
CA LEU A 339 2.71 18.39 -14.46
C LEU A 339 3.99 18.30 -15.30
N ASP A 340 5.09 17.93 -14.66
CA ASP A 340 6.42 17.85 -15.26
C ASP A 340 6.76 16.40 -15.61
N ASP A 341 6.77 16.11 -16.92
CA ASP A 341 7.10 14.79 -17.49
C ASP A 341 6.38 13.59 -16.84
N ILE A 342 5.13 13.83 -16.44
CA ILE A 342 4.30 12.84 -15.76
C ILE A 342 4.08 11.57 -16.56
N ALA A 343 4.24 11.61 -17.90
CA ALA A 343 3.87 10.51 -18.78
C ALA A 343 5.03 9.84 -19.53
N ASP A 344 6.25 10.30 -19.30
CA ASP A 344 7.41 9.68 -19.92
C ASP A 344 7.53 8.21 -19.43
N SER A 345 8.02 7.29 -20.27
CA SER A 345 8.07 5.83 -20.03
C SER A 345 6.75 5.04 -19.82
N PHE A 346 5.54 5.61 -19.97
CA PHE A 346 4.31 4.80 -19.98
C PHE A 346 4.09 4.08 -21.30
N ASP A 347 3.49 2.89 -21.20
CA ASP A 347 2.88 2.25 -22.35
C ASP A 347 1.65 3.05 -22.84
N TYR A 348 1.24 2.82 -24.09
CA TYR A 348 0.14 3.57 -24.70
C TYR A 348 -1.14 3.53 -23.87
N LYS A 349 -1.46 2.39 -23.24
CA LYS A 349 -2.68 2.23 -22.44
C LYS A 349 -2.68 3.11 -21.19
N ASN A 350 -1.62 3.06 -20.38
CA ASN A 350 -1.54 3.88 -19.16
C ASN A 350 -1.42 5.38 -19.49
N LYS A 351 -0.76 5.73 -20.60
CA LYS A 351 -0.73 7.10 -21.11
C LYS A 351 -2.14 7.67 -21.34
N TYR A 352 -3.04 6.92 -21.97
CA TYR A 352 -4.42 7.35 -22.18
C TYR A 352 -5.23 7.47 -20.89
N ALA A 353 -5.02 6.55 -19.94
CA ALA A 353 -5.70 6.57 -18.64
C ALA A 353 -5.45 7.89 -17.88
N ILE A 354 -4.20 8.34 -17.89
CA ILE A 354 -3.77 9.60 -17.26
C ILE A 354 -4.38 10.80 -17.97
N ILE A 355 -4.33 10.81 -19.30
CA ILE A 355 -4.85 11.91 -20.12
C ILE A 355 -6.35 12.10 -19.87
N GLU A 356 -7.14 11.03 -19.81
CA GLU A 356 -8.57 11.11 -19.47
C GLU A 356 -8.79 11.62 -18.05
N TYR A 357 -8.04 11.11 -17.06
CA TYR A 357 -8.16 11.58 -15.69
C TYR A 357 -7.83 13.08 -15.57
N MET A 358 -6.74 13.53 -16.20
CA MET A 358 -6.33 14.93 -16.19
C MET A 358 -7.33 15.82 -16.93
N LYS A 359 -8.01 15.30 -17.96
CA LYS A 359 -9.07 16.03 -18.66
C LYS A 359 -10.27 16.28 -17.75
N GLU A 360 -10.73 15.25 -17.03
CA GLU A 360 -11.79 15.40 -16.03
C GLU A 360 -11.42 16.41 -14.94
N LEU A 361 -10.15 16.45 -14.54
CA LEU A 361 -9.66 17.46 -13.62
C LEU A 361 -9.67 18.87 -14.21
N ALA A 362 -9.33 19.02 -15.50
CA ALA A 362 -9.27 20.32 -16.16
C ALA A 362 -10.66 20.93 -16.39
N GLU A 363 -11.70 20.10 -16.46
CA GLU A 363 -13.09 20.53 -16.50
C GLU A 363 -13.57 21.08 -15.15
N ASN A 364 -12.87 20.78 -14.06
CA ASN A 364 -13.15 21.33 -12.74
C ASN A 364 -12.51 22.71 -12.55
N GLN A 365 -13.32 23.72 -12.23
CA GLN A 365 -12.89 25.12 -12.09
C GLN A 365 -11.86 25.37 -10.97
N ILE A 366 -11.74 24.42 -10.03
CA ILE A 366 -10.77 24.49 -8.92
C ILE A 366 -9.33 24.36 -9.45
N PHE A 367 -9.11 23.60 -10.54
CA PHE A 367 -7.78 23.31 -11.05
C PHE A 367 -7.41 24.19 -12.25
N ARG A 368 -6.18 24.70 -12.22
CA ARG A 368 -5.49 25.23 -13.40
C ARG A 368 -4.29 24.36 -13.67
N MET A 369 -3.97 24.07 -14.93
CA MET A 369 -2.91 23.11 -15.27
C MET A 369 -1.88 23.70 -16.21
N ILE A 370 -0.61 23.36 -15.95
CA ILE A 370 0.52 23.57 -16.86
C ILE A 370 1.15 22.21 -17.10
N PHE A 371 1.20 21.77 -18.36
CA PHE A 371 1.88 20.55 -18.76
C PHE A 371 3.27 20.92 -19.31
N LEU A 372 4.30 20.32 -18.73
CA LEU A 372 5.68 20.39 -19.21
C LEU A 372 6.05 18.97 -19.65
N THR A 373 6.46 18.82 -20.89
CA THR A 373 6.92 17.51 -21.38
C THR A 373 7.95 17.61 -22.48
N HIS A 374 8.87 16.65 -22.51
CA HIS A 374 9.76 16.41 -23.64
C HIS A 374 9.19 15.39 -24.65
N ASN A 375 8.07 14.72 -24.35
CA ASN A 375 7.45 13.73 -25.23
C ASN A 375 6.44 14.38 -26.19
N PHE A 376 6.80 14.52 -27.46
CA PHE A 376 5.96 15.20 -28.46
C PHE A 376 4.60 14.50 -28.68
N ASP A 377 4.55 13.17 -28.66
CA ASP A 377 3.28 12.45 -28.82
C ASP A 377 2.33 12.67 -27.63
N PHE A 378 2.85 12.76 -26.41
CA PHE A 378 2.05 13.12 -25.23
C PHE A 378 1.53 14.55 -25.35
N TYR A 379 2.42 15.49 -25.69
CA TYR A 379 2.08 16.88 -25.93
C TYR A 379 0.95 17.04 -26.95
N ARG A 380 1.04 16.37 -28.10
CA ARG A 380 0.02 16.42 -29.16
C ARG A 380 -1.31 15.82 -28.70
N THR A 381 -1.26 14.68 -28.01
CA THR A 381 -2.46 13.99 -27.51
C THR A 381 -3.20 14.85 -26.48
N VAL A 382 -2.49 15.46 -25.52
CA VAL A 382 -3.07 16.39 -24.55
C VAL A 382 -3.63 17.62 -25.26
N SER A 383 -2.84 18.27 -26.12
CA SER A 383 -3.26 19.46 -26.88
C SER A 383 -4.52 19.23 -27.71
N GLY A 384 -4.65 18.05 -28.32
CA GLY A 384 -5.83 17.64 -29.07
C GLY A 384 -7.04 17.33 -28.19
N ARG A 385 -6.88 16.45 -27.18
CA ARG A 385 -8.01 16.00 -26.34
C ARG A 385 -8.56 17.06 -25.41
N PHE A 386 -7.72 17.97 -24.93
CA PHE A 386 -8.09 19.09 -24.08
C PHE A 386 -8.53 20.32 -24.89
N ASN A 387 -8.44 20.24 -26.23
CA ASN A 387 -8.75 21.32 -27.15
C ASN A 387 -8.04 22.65 -26.78
N ILE A 388 -6.76 22.56 -26.39
CA ILE A 388 -5.99 23.69 -25.88
C ILE A 388 -5.84 24.75 -26.97
N PRO A 389 -6.10 26.05 -26.69
CA PRO A 389 -5.91 27.12 -27.65
C PRO A 389 -4.47 27.22 -28.15
N ARG A 390 -4.31 27.64 -29.42
CA ARG A 390 -3.04 27.65 -30.14
C ARG A 390 -1.98 28.52 -29.45
N GLU A 391 -2.38 29.65 -28.90
CA GLU A 391 -1.52 30.58 -28.19
C GLU A 391 -0.98 30.06 -26.85
N LYS A 392 -1.51 28.94 -26.36
CA LYS A 392 -1.08 28.26 -25.13
C LYS A 392 -0.23 27.02 -25.39
N ARG A 393 0.01 26.68 -26.66
CA ARG A 393 0.85 25.58 -27.11
C ARG A 393 2.24 26.10 -27.43
N LEU A 394 3.19 25.87 -26.53
CA LEU A 394 4.51 26.51 -26.57
C LEU A 394 5.63 25.46 -26.54
N PHE A 395 6.69 25.70 -27.31
CA PHE A 395 7.97 25.00 -27.23
C PHE A 395 9.00 25.89 -26.54
N ALA A 396 9.76 25.31 -25.62
CA ALA A 396 10.88 25.97 -24.97
C ALA A 396 12.15 25.74 -25.79
N VAL A 397 12.72 26.81 -26.31
CA VAL A 397 13.97 26.80 -27.07
C VAL A 397 15.05 27.47 -26.24
N LYS A 398 16.09 26.72 -25.88
CA LYS A 398 17.24 27.24 -25.14
C LYS A 398 18.27 27.82 -26.12
N SER A 399 18.55 29.11 -26.00
CA SER A 399 19.71 29.77 -26.62
C SER A 399 20.90 29.79 -25.64
N ASP A 400 22.05 30.29 -26.10
CA ASP A 400 23.24 30.45 -25.26
C ASP A 400 23.01 31.41 -24.07
N THR A 401 22.04 32.33 -24.18
CA THR A 401 21.82 33.40 -23.20
C THR A 401 20.42 33.41 -22.58
N GLU A 402 19.42 32.77 -23.19
CA GLU A 402 18.02 32.82 -22.74
C GLU A 402 17.23 31.56 -23.11
N VAL A 403 16.04 31.42 -22.52
CA VAL A 403 15.06 30.40 -22.92
C VAL A 403 13.85 31.11 -23.51
N LEU A 404 13.57 30.85 -24.78
CA LEU A 404 12.48 31.45 -25.53
C LEU A 404 11.30 30.48 -25.65
N LEU A 405 10.10 30.94 -25.33
CA LEU A 405 8.87 30.19 -25.57
C LEU A 405 8.28 30.57 -26.92
N LYS A 406 8.36 29.66 -27.89
CA LYS A 406 7.81 29.83 -29.24
C LYS A 406 6.50 29.07 -29.38
N LYS A 407 5.54 29.63 -30.13
CA LYS A 407 4.28 28.93 -30.41
C LYS A 407 4.51 27.76 -31.35
N GLU A 408 3.77 26.68 -31.17
CA GLU A 408 3.74 25.54 -32.09
C GLU A 408 3.37 25.98 -33.51
N LEU A 409 4.24 25.64 -34.47
CA LEU A 409 4.07 25.97 -35.89
C LEU A 409 3.03 25.06 -36.56
N TYR A 410 3.21 23.73 -36.45
CA TYR A 410 2.35 22.75 -37.11
C TYR A 410 1.13 22.40 -36.26
N GLN A 411 0.04 23.14 -36.46
CA GLN A 411 -1.19 22.94 -35.71
C GLN A 411 -2.06 21.88 -36.41
N ARG A 412 -1.65 20.60 -36.27
CA ARG A 412 -2.27 19.32 -36.71
C ARG A 412 -1.20 18.44 -37.39
N ASP A 413 -1.47 18.02 -38.62
CA ASP A 413 -0.61 17.18 -39.43
C ASP A 413 0.33 18.06 -40.25
N VAL A 414 1.63 17.81 -40.13
CA VAL A 414 2.69 18.56 -40.82
C VAL A 414 2.48 18.53 -42.34
N PHE A 415 2.08 17.39 -42.89
CA PHE A 415 1.89 17.23 -44.34
C PHE A 415 0.78 18.09 -44.87
N THR A 416 -0.31 18.24 -44.11
CA THR A 416 -1.41 19.14 -44.49
C THR A 416 -0.95 20.59 -44.56
N TYR A 417 -0.11 21.04 -43.61
CA TYR A 417 0.44 22.39 -43.62
C TYR A 417 1.39 22.62 -44.80
N TRP A 418 2.31 21.69 -45.05
CA TRP A 418 3.21 21.75 -46.20
C TRP A 418 2.43 21.75 -47.52
N LYS A 419 1.47 20.83 -47.69
CA LYS A 419 0.61 20.74 -48.88
C LYS A 419 -0.05 22.07 -49.22
N GLN A 420 -0.58 22.79 -48.24
CA GLN A 420 -1.23 24.10 -48.43
C GLN A 420 -0.24 25.26 -48.65
N SER A 421 1.04 25.04 -48.34
CA SER A 421 2.07 26.07 -48.35
C SER A 421 3.18 25.81 -49.37
N LEU A 422 3.04 24.80 -50.23
CA LEU A 422 4.06 24.44 -51.23
C LEU A 422 4.46 25.62 -52.11
N ASN A 423 3.51 26.46 -52.51
CA ASN A 423 3.77 27.65 -53.34
C ASN A 423 4.38 28.84 -52.58
N LYS A 424 4.52 28.76 -51.25
CA LYS A 424 5.04 29.86 -50.42
C LYS A 424 6.51 29.72 -50.07
N ASN A 425 7.01 28.48 -50.00
CA ASN A 425 8.37 28.22 -49.53
C ASN A 425 8.94 26.96 -50.20
N ILE A 426 10.09 27.13 -50.85
CA ILE A 426 10.79 26.04 -51.56
C ILE A 426 11.24 24.92 -50.62
N LYS A 427 11.46 25.21 -49.33
CA LYS A 427 11.81 24.21 -48.33
C LYS A 427 10.71 23.15 -48.19
N TYR A 428 9.44 23.57 -48.19
CA TYR A 428 8.31 22.64 -48.15
C TYR A 428 8.25 21.78 -49.40
N GLN A 429 8.64 22.30 -50.57
CA GLN A 429 8.64 21.55 -51.82
C GLN A 429 9.64 20.39 -51.78
N ILE A 430 10.84 20.63 -51.24
CA ILE A 430 11.87 19.61 -51.07
C ILE A 430 11.47 18.60 -50.00
N ALA A 431 11.05 19.09 -48.82
CA ALA A 431 10.69 18.22 -47.71
C ALA A 431 9.47 17.32 -48.01
N PHE A 432 8.65 17.67 -49.00
CA PHE A 432 7.51 16.88 -49.44
C PHE A 432 7.89 15.68 -50.32
N ILE A 433 9.09 15.67 -50.93
CA ILE A 433 9.56 14.61 -51.83
C ILE A 433 9.42 13.20 -51.22
N PRO A 434 9.94 12.92 -50.01
CA PRO A 434 9.90 11.55 -49.48
C PRO A 434 8.48 11.10 -49.13
N PHE A 435 7.64 12.04 -48.69
CA PHE A 435 6.24 11.77 -48.40
C PHE A 435 5.46 11.40 -49.67
N VAL A 436 5.61 12.18 -50.74
CA VAL A 436 4.95 11.90 -52.03
C VAL A 436 5.46 10.58 -52.61
N ARG A 437 6.76 10.28 -52.47
CA ARG A 437 7.35 9.01 -52.92
C ARG A 437 6.70 7.81 -52.24
N ASN A 438 6.45 7.90 -50.93
CA ASN A 438 5.77 6.83 -50.19
C ASN A 438 4.30 6.67 -50.63
N ILE A 439 3.59 7.78 -50.87
CA ILE A 439 2.22 7.70 -51.42
C ILE A 439 2.24 7.03 -52.79
N ALA A 440 3.12 7.47 -53.70
CA ALA A 440 3.26 6.92 -55.05
C ALA A 440 3.51 5.41 -55.03
N GLU A 441 4.37 4.95 -54.11
CA GLU A 441 4.64 3.52 -53.90
C GLU A 441 3.39 2.75 -53.42
N TYR A 442 2.64 3.29 -52.46
CA TYR A 442 1.41 2.64 -51.97
C TYR A 442 0.29 2.57 -53.00
N ILE A 443 0.25 3.49 -53.96
CA ILE A 443 -0.75 3.49 -55.03
C ILE A 443 -0.27 2.84 -56.34
N GLY A 444 0.98 2.37 -56.38
CA GLY A 444 1.55 1.63 -57.53
C GLY A 444 1.90 2.49 -58.73
N LEU A 445 2.39 3.71 -58.51
CA LEU A 445 2.86 4.63 -59.55
C LEU A 445 4.39 4.53 -59.71
N ASP A 446 4.86 3.50 -60.40
CA ASP A 446 6.29 3.15 -60.47
C ASP A 446 7.16 4.23 -61.13
N ASP A 447 6.66 4.93 -62.16
CA ASP A 447 7.40 5.97 -62.87
C ASP A 447 7.67 7.18 -61.94
N GLU A 448 6.63 7.63 -61.24
CA GLU A 448 6.73 8.70 -60.23
C GLU A 448 7.64 8.29 -59.06
N VAL A 449 7.53 7.03 -58.60
CA VAL A 449 8.42 6.49 -57.56
C VAL A 449 9.87 6.55 -58.01
N ASN A 450 10.17 6.19 -59.26
CA ASN A 450 11.53 6.23 -59.80
C ASN A 450 12.09 7.64 -59.84
N ILE A 451 11.33 8.62 -60.36
CA ILE A 451 11.75 10.03 -60.40
C ILE A 451 12.02 10.57 -58.99
N LEU A 452 11.13 10.30 -58.03
CA LEU A 452 11.31 10.79 -56.66
C LEU A 452 12.45 10.04 -55.95
N THR A 453 12.69 8.78 -56.27
CA THR A 453 13.83 8.00 -55.73
C THR A 453 15.16 8.55 -56.26
N ASP A 454 15.21 9.01 -57.50
CA ASP A 454 16.39 9.65 -58.08
C ASP A 454 16.71 11.01 -57.42
N LEU A 455 15.76 11.63 -56.73
CA LEU A 455 16.00 12.81 -55.90
C LEU A 455 16.45 12.48 -54.47
N LEU A 456 16.42 11.19 -54.07
CA LEU A 456 16.83 10.70 -52.75
C LEU A 456 18.11 9.85 -52.78
N HIS A 457 18.52 9.40 -53.97
CA HIS A 457 19.72 8.61 -54.22
C HIS A 457 20.43 9.11 -55.48
N ILE A 458 21.76 9.07 -55.51
CA ILE A 458 22.53 9.46 -56.70
C ILE A 458 22.40 8.38 -57.77
N LYS A 459 21.80 8.75 -58.90
CA LYS A 459 21.69 7.99 -60.15
C LYS A 459 21.95 8.90 -61.35
N ASP A 460 21.94 8.32 -62.55
CA ASP A 460 22.24 9.04 -63.81
C ASP A 460 21.37 10.29 -64.03
N ASN A 461 20.09 10.22 -63.65
CA ASN A 461 19.13 11.31 -63.86
C ASN A 461 19.07 12.33 -62.71
N THR A 462 19.65 12.04 -61.54
CA THR A 462 19.49 12.86 -60.31
C THR A 462 19.80 14.34 -60.51
N LYS A 463 20.85 14.67 -61.28
CA LYS A 463 21.29 16.05 -61.51
C LYS A 463 20.50 16.77 -62.61
N GLN A 464 19.60 16.08 -63.32
CA GLN A 464 18.87 16.62 -64.48
C GLN A 464 17.39 16.92 -64.18
N ILE A 465 16.86 16.43 -63.06
CA ILE A 465 15.44 16.62 -62.69
C ILE A 465 15.18 18.09 -62.33
N THR A 466 14.18 18.68 -62.99
CA THR A 466 13.77 20.09 -62.77
C THR A 466 12.58 20.20 -61.81
N PHE A 467 12.35 21.39 -61.25
CA PHE A 467 11.16 21.64 -60.42
C PHE A 467 9.85 21.49 -61.20
N ASN A 468 9.83 21.83 -62.48
CA ASN A 468 8.66 21.60 -63.34
C ASN A 468 8.29 20.10 -63.40
N GLN A 469 9.27 19.22 -63.63
CA GLN A 469 9.04 17.77 -63.59
C GLN A 469 8.61 17.30 -62.20
N LEU A 470 9.20 17.85 -61.13
CA LEU A 470 8.80 17.53 -59.76
C LEU A 470 7.34 17.91 -59.48
N PHE A 471 6.89 19.07 -59.94
CA PHE A 471 5.51 19.53 -59.77
C PHE A 471 4.51 18.71 -60.58
N GLU A 472 4.89 18.25 -61.78
CA GLU A 472 4.08 17.29 -62.55
C GLU A 472 3.87 16.00 -61.75
N VAL A 473 4.95 15.42 -61.22
CA VAL A 473 4.88 14.23 -60.35
C VAL A 473 4.00 14.48 -59.12
N PHE A 474 4.18 15.62 -58.45
CA PHE A 474 3.36 15.96 -57.29
C PHE A 474 1.87 16.03 -57.62
N ASN A 475 1.50 16.64 -58.76
CA ASN A 475 0.11 16.74 -59.20
C ASN A 475 -0.50 15.40 -59.63
N THR A 476 0.31 14.47 -60.15
CA THR A 476 -0.15 13.10 -60.45
C THR A 476 -0.47 12.34 -59.16
N VAL A 477 0.40 12.42 -58.15
CA VAL A 477 0.30 11.62 -56.93
C VAL A 477 -0.70 12.23 -55.92
N VAL A 478 -0.70 13.55 -55.76
CA VAL A 478 -1.47 14.25 -54.71
C VAL A 478 -2.47 15.22 -55.33
N ARG A 479 -3.75 15.06 -54.97
CA ARG A 479 -4.83 15.95 -55.43
C ARG A 479 -4.88 17.26 -54.65
N ASN A 480 -5.42 18.31 -55.27
CA ASN A 480 -5.69 19.62 -54.65
C ASN A 480 -4.42 20.32 -54.13
N LEU A 481 -3.37 20.35 -54.94
CA LEU A 481 -2.18 21.15 -54.66
C LEU A 481 -2.38 22.61 -55.11
N PRO A 482 -1.72 23.57 -54.45
CA PRO A 482 -1.70 24.94 -54.94
C PRO A 482 -0.99 25.01 -56.30
N THR A 483 -1.36 25.99 -57.12
CA THR A 483 -0.64 26.29 -58.35
C THR A 483 0.78 26.72 -58.01
N MET A 484 1.76 26.10 -58.66
CA MET A 484 3.18 26.37 -58.51
C MET A 484 3.66 27.23 -59.69
N ASP A 485 4.57 28.15 -59.43
CA ASP A 485 5.22 28.92 -60.49
C ASP A 485 6.16 28.02 -61.29
N SER A 486 6.25 28.25 -62.61
CA SER A 486 7.19 27.51 -63.46
C SER A 486 8.63 27.73 -62.98
N ASN A 487 9.37 26.64 -62.82
CA ASN A 487 10.74 26.66 -62.36
C ASN A 487 11.56 25.55 -63.05
N ASP A 488 12.46 25.95 -63.94
CA ASP A 488 13.37 25.05 -64.67
C ASP A 488 14.69 24.79 -63.95
N THR A 489 14.86 25.27 -62.71
CA THR A 489 16.06 24.96 -61.93
C THR A 489 16.11 23.48 -61.56
N PHE A 490 17.34 22.95 -61.47
CA PHE A 490 17.57 21.57 -61.07
C PHE A 490 17.35 21.40 -59.57
N VAL A 491 16.54 20.41 -59.19
CA VAL A 491 16.15 20.16 -57.80
C VAL A 491 17.37 19.86 -56.92
N PHE A 492 18.31 19.05 -57.43
CA PHE A 492 19.57 18.73 -56.74
C PHE A 492 20.34 19.98 -56.29
N ASN A 493 20.47 20.97 -57.17
CA ASN A 493 21.22 22.19 -56.87
C ASN A 493 20.54 22.99 -55.76
N ILE A 494 19.20 23.09 -55.78
CA ILE A 494 18.45 23.78 -54.74
C ILE A 494 18.51 23.02 -53.41
N ILE A 495 18.48 21.68 -53.41
CA ILE A 495 18.68 20.89 -52.18
C ILE A 495 20.00 21.26 -51.50
N VAL A 496 21.10 21.24 -52.27
CA VAL A 496 22.43 21.58 -51.77
C VAL A 496 22.52 23.06 -51.36
N GLU A 497 21.91 23.97 -52.12
CA GLU A 497 21.86 25.39 -51.80
C GLU A 497 21.14 25.64 -50.46
N GLN A 498 19.95 25.05 -50.27
CA GLN A 498 19.19 25.18 -49.04
C GLN A 498 19.94 24.57 -47.84
N ALA A 499 20.56 23.40 -47.99
CA ALA A 499 21.40 22.81 -46.95
C ALA A 499 22.60 23.71 -46.59
N ASN A 500 23.23 24.35 -47.58
CA ASN A 500 24.30 25.32 -47.35
C ASN A 500 23.82 26.58 -46.63
N ASN A 501 22.64 27.10 -46.97
CA ASN A 501 22.06 28.26 -46.29
C ASN A 501 21.73 27.92 -44.84
N LEU A 502 21.18 26.73 -44.58
CA LEU A 502 20.92 26.24 -43.23
C LEU A 502 22.20 26.13 -42.39
N LEU A 503 23.33 25.74 -42.99
CA LEU A 503 24.61 25.67 -42.29
C LEU A 503 25.17 27.06 -41.92
N LYS A 504 24.86 28.10 -42.71
CA LYS A 504 25.27 29.49 -42.42
C LYS A 504 24.41 30.11 -41.33
N ASP A 505 23.10 29.96 -41.46
CA ASP A 505 22.12 30.43 -40.48
C ASP A 505 21.83 29.30 -39.49
N LYS A 506 22.84 28.89 -38.71
CA LYS A 506 22.66 27.86 -37.66
C LYS A 506 21.62 28.34 -36.65
N ALA A 507 20.36 28.01 -36.94
CA ALA A 507 19.26 28.34 -36.08
C ALA A 507 19.32 27.41 -34.88
N ILE A 508 19.15 28.00 -33.69
CA ILE A 508 19.08 27.26 -32.42
C ILE A 508 17.94 26.23 -32.42
N HIS A 509 16.90 26.48 -33.23
CA HIS A 509 15.80 25.56 -33.46
C HIS A 509 15.64 25.33 -34.96
N ILE A 510 15.57 24.06 -35.37
CA ILE A 510 15.34 23.68 -36.76
C ILE A 510 13.96 23.04 -36.88
N GLU A 511 13.17 23.52 -37.84
CA GLU A 511 11.87 22.97 -38.18
C GLU A 511 12.01 21.64 -38.96
N LEU A 512 10.94 20.85 -39.06
CA LEU A 512 11.03 19.50 -39.62
C LEU A 512 11.49 19.49 -41.08
N GLU A 513 11.03 20.44 -41.91
CA GLU A 513 11.46 20.52 -43.32
C GLU A 513 12.98 20.67 -43.46
N ASP A 514 13.59 21.45 -42.57
CA ASP A 514 15.02 21.74 -42.63
C ASP A 514 15.85 20.52 -42.24
N LYS A 515 15.37 19.70 -41.28
CA LYS A 515 15.99 18.41 -40.94
C LYS A 515 15.95 17.44 -42.12
N ILE A 516 14.82 17.37 -42.83
CA ILE A 516 14.65 16.52 -44.01
C ILE A 516 15.58 16.99 -45.14
N ILE A 517 15.64 18.30 -45.41
CA ILE A 517 16.55 18.87 -46.43
C ILE A 517 18.01 18.49 -46.11
N LEU A 518 18.44 18.66 -44.86
CA LEU A 518 19.78 18.27 -44.43
C LEU A 518 20.02 16.77 -44.62
N ALA A 519 19.07 15.92 -44.22
CA ALA A 519 19.21 14.47 -44.39
C ALA A 519 19.33 14.06 -45.86
N ILE A 520 18.51 14.63 -46.75
CA ILE A 520 18.55 14.37 -48.20
C ILE A 520 19.92 14.83 -48.74
N ALA A 521 20.35 16.05 -48.43
CA ALA A 521 21.63 16.58 -48.88
C ALA A 521 22.81 15.74 -48.39
N ILE A 522 22.84 15.37 -47.09
CA ILE A 522 23.87 14.50 -46.50
C ILE A 522 23.97 13.19 -47.28
N ARG A 523 22.84 12.52 -47.53
CA ARG A 523 22.84 11.24 -48.25
C ARG A 523 23.35 11.41 -49.67
N LEU A 524 22.82 12.37 -50.42
CA LEU A 524 23.20 12.59 -51.81
C LEU A 524 24.70 12.89 -51.94
N LEU A 525 25.25 13.75 -51.07
CA LEU A 525 26.67 14.07 -51.06
C LEU A 525 27.53 12.86 -50.63
N ALA A 526 27.11 12.10 -49.63
CA ALA A 526 27.82 10.88 -49.21
C ALA A 526 27.85 9.83 -50.31
N GLU A 527 26.73 9.61 -51.01
CA GLU A 527 26.67 8.70 -52.16
C GLU A 527 27.54 9.21 -53.30
N GLN A 528 27.50 10.50 -53.62
CA GLN A 528 28.37 11.10 -54.64
C GLN A 528 29.85 10.83 -54.34
N TYR A 529 30.29 11.08 -53.11
CA TYR A 529 31.66 10.81 -52.68
C TYR A 529 32.05 9.32 -52.84
N MET A 530 31.19 8.41 -52.37
CA MET A 530 31.45 6.97 -52.47
C MET A 530 31.49 6.50 -53.93
N ILE A 531 30.56 6.98 -54.76
CA ILE A 531 30.48 6.67 -56.19
C ILE A 531 31.74 7.10 -56.92
N ASP A 532 32.15 8.36 -56.72
CA ASP A 532 33.33 8.93 -57.38
C ASP A 532 34.62 8.23 -56.96
N LYS A 533 34.68 7.70 -55.72
CA LYS A 533 35.83 6.95 -55.20
C LYS A 533 35.87 5.49 -55.63
N ILE A 534 34.73 4.82 -55.69
CA ILE A 534 34.63 3.41 -56.11
C ILE A 534 34.88 3.30 -57.62
N ASP A 535 34.41 4.28 -58.41
CA ASP A 535 34.59 4.36 -59.87
C ASP A 535 34.21 3.05 -60.61
N ASN A 536 33.07 2.46 -60.23
CA ASN A 536 32.56 1.22 -60.82
C ASN A 536 31.07 1.33 -61.21
N ASN A 537 30.83 1.79 -62.44
CA ASN A 537 29.47 1.94 -62.97
C ASN A 537 28.70 0.62 -63.10
N THR A 538 29.39 -0.51 -63.30
CA THR A 538 28.71 -1.82 -63.40
C THR A 538 28.15 -2.28 -62.05
N PHE A 539 28.87 -2.01 -60.96
CA PHE A 539 28.39 -2.25 -59.60
C PHE A 539 27.17 -1.37 -59.31
N LEU A 540 27.24 -0.08 -59.64
CA LEU A 540 26.16 0.88 -59.41
C LEU A 540 24.86 0.48 -60.10
N GLN A 541 24.92 0.11 -61.37
CA GLN A 541 23.74 -0.33 -62.13
C GLN A 541 23.13 -1.65 -61.60
N GLY A 542 23.91 -2.46 -60.88
CA GLY A 542 23.45 -3.71 -60.26
C GLY A 542 22.68 -3.52 -58.95
N ILE A 543 22.74 -2.32 -58.34
CA ILE A 543 22.07 -2.03 -57.08
C ILE A 543 20.59 -1.77 -57.32
N THR A 544 19.74 -2.62 -56.74
CA THR A 544 18.27 -2.47 -56.85
C THR A 544 17.59 -2.06 -55.54
N LYS A 545 18.24 -2.29 -54.38
CA LYS A 545 17.74 -1.95 -53.03
C LYS A 545 18.90 -1.61 -52.10
N ASN A 546 18.62 -0.84 -51.04
CA ASN A 546 19.58 -0.50 -49.98
C ASN A 546 20.88 0.17 -50.48
N GLN A 547 20.78 1.06 -51.46
CA GLN A 547 21.91 1.65 -52.19
C GLN A 547 22.99 2.23 -51.26
N THR A 548 22.64 3.14 -50.35
CA THR A 548 23.60 3.79 -49.47
C THR A 548 24.42 2.80 -48.64
N ARG A 549 23.78 1.71 -48.18
CA ARG A 549 24.45 0.68 -47.39
C ARG A 549 25.40 -0.17 -48.23
N LEU A 550 24.97 -0.60 -49.41
CA LEU A 550 25.81 -1.38 -50.33
C LEU A 550 27.00 -0.56 -50.82
N LEU A 551 26.82 0.73 -51.11
CA LEU A 551 27.91 1.65 -51.43
C LEU A 551 28.92 1.76 -50.28
N PHE A 552 28.43 1.86 -49.05
CA PHE A 552 29.29 1.93 -47.88
C PHE A 552 30.08 0.63 -47.65
N ASP A 553 29.44 -0.53 -47.78
CA ASP A 553 30.09 -1.82 -47.57
C ASP A 553 31.17 -2.08 -48.64
N GLU A 554 30.92 -1.69 -49.90
CA GLU A 554 31.90 -1.72 -51.00
C GLU A 554 33.05 -0.73 -50.76
N PHE A 555 32.73 0.53 -50.42
CA PHE A 555 33.71 1.57 -50.10
C PHE A 555 34.65 1.12 -48.97
N ARG A 556 34.07 0.57 -47.89
CA ARG A 556 34.83 0.07 -46.73
C ARG A 556 35.73 -1.11 -47.09
N SER A 557 35.29 -1.97 -48.00
CA SER A 557 36.06 -3.12 -48.47
C SER A 557 37.25 -2.69 -49.33
N ASN A 558 37.04 -1.69 -50.20
CA ASN A 558 38.07 -1.17 -51.10
C ASN A 558 39.04 -0.21 -50.41
N PHE A 559 38.59 0.52 -49.37
CA PHE A 559 39.35 1.57 -48.70
C PHE A 559 39.33 1.45 -47.15
N PRO A 560 39.75 0.32 -46.56
CA PRO A 560 39.53 0.02 -45.13
C PRO A 560 40.22 0.95 -44.13
N SER A 561 41.19 1.76 -44.58
CA SER A 561 41.94 2.72 -43.75
C SER A 561 41.53 4.18 -43.97
N ASP A 562 40.52 4.44 -44.79
CA ASP A 562 40.05 5.80 -45.07
C ASP A 562 39.27 6.36 -43.86
N GLU A 563 39.65 7.55 -43.40
CA GLU A 563 39.00 8.23 -42.26
C GLU A 563 37.52 8.56 -42.54
N ALA A 564 37.13 8.67 -43.81
CA ALA A 564 35.75 8.90 -44.23
C ALA A 564 34.79 7.79 -43.77
N ILE A 565 35.28 6.57 -43.51
CA ILE A 565 34.44 5.44 -43.05
C ILE A 565 33.63 5.83 -41.80
N GLN A 566 34.22 6.51 -40.83
CA GLN A 566 33.52 6.91 -39.60
C GLN A 566 32.42 7.95 -39.84
N ILE A 567 32.58 8.78 -40.87
CA ILE A 567 31.59 9.79 -41.26
C ILE A 567 30.46 9.10 -42.02
N LEU A 568 30.78 8.24 -42.98
CA LEU A 568 29.81 7.50 -43.80
C LEU A 568 28.98 6.50 -42.99
N ASP A 569 29.55 5.87 -41.97
CA ASP A 569 28.80 4.99 -41.07
C ASP A 569 27.74 5.77 -40.27
N ARG A 570 28.06 7.00 -39.84
CA ARG A 570 27.09 7.91 -39.21
C ARG A 570 25.98 8.34 -40.19
N VAL A 571 26.28 8.50 -41.48
CA VAL A 571 25.24 8.75 -42.51
C VAL A 571 24.23 7.61 -42.58
N ASN A 572 24.70 6.36 -42.54
CA ASN A 572 23.83 5.18 -42.53
C ASN A 572 22.97 5.09 -41.26
N LEU A 573 23.46 5.58 -40.13
CA LEU A 573 22.68 5.61 -38.89
C LEU A 573 21.60 6.70 -38.90
N MET A 574 21.93 7.91 -39.36
CA MET A 574 21.09 9.10 -39.12
C MET A 574 20.15 9.46 -40.28
N THR A 575 20.50 9.16 -41.53
CA THR A 575 19.68 9.63 -42.68
C THR A 575 18.46 8.74 -43.01
N PRO A 576 18.47 7.40 -42.86
CA PRO A 576 17.31 6.55 -43.21
C PRO A 576 16.04 6.95 -42.49
N GLU A 577 16.12 7.18 -41.18
CA GLU A 577 14.97 7.57 -40.35
C GLU A 577 14.36 8.91 -40.80
N ASN A 578 15.18 9.83 -41.32
CA ASN A 578 14.75 11.15 -41.75
C ASN A 578 14.11 11.22 -43.15
N ILE A 579 14.29 10.17 -43.97
CA ILE A 579 13.86 10.16 -45.38
C ILE A 579 12.76 9.11 -45.62
N HIS A 580 12.68 8.03 -44.83
CA HIS A 580 11.55 7.09 -44.89
C HIS A 580 10.36 7.60 -44.08
N LEU A 581 9.85 8.77 -44.51
CA LEU A 581 8.85 9.53 -43.81
C LEU A 581 7.45 8.96 -44.06
N ASN A 582 6.99 8.07 -43.19
CA ASN A 582 5.58 7.67 -43.14
C ASN A 582 4.80 8.65 -42.27
N SER A 583 3.52 8.87 -42.59
CA SER A 583 2.63 9.77 -41.83
C SER A 583 2.47 9.41 -40.34
N PHE A 584 2.99 8.26 -39.94
CA PHE A 584 2.95 7.70 -38.58
C PHE A 584 4.26 7.86 -37.76
N MET A 585 5.36 8.36 -38.35
CA MET A 585 6.70 8.25 -37.74
C MET A 585 7.58 9.50 -37.89
N TYR A 586 7.03 10.69 -38.13
CA TYR A 586 7.86 11.89 -38.19
C TYR A 586 8.17 12.47 -36.80
N GLU A 587 7.46 12.02 -35.77
CA GLU A 587 7.57 12.50 -34.40
C GLU A 587 8.99 12.27 -33.79
N PRO A 588 9.63 11.10 -33.93
CA PRO A 588 11.01 10.91 -33.48
C PRO A 588 12.00 11.87 -34.16
N ILE A 589 11.75 12.25 -35.41
CA ILE A 589 12.59 13.19 -36.16
C ILE A 589 12.48 14.60 -35.59
N ILE A 590 11.29 15.00 -35.14
CA ILE A 590 11.10 16.29 -34.45
C ILE A 590 11.88 16.31 -33.14
N ASP A 591 11.91 15.19 -32.40
CA ASP A 591 12.59 15.08 -31.11
C ASP A 591 14.12 14.96 -31.22
N MET A 592 14.67 14.56 -32.38
CA MET A 592 16.12 14.46 -32.57
C MET A 592 16.84 15.82 -32.56
N SER A 593 17.98 15.91 -31.89
CA SER A 593 18.85 17.10 -31.90
C SER A 593 19.36 17.41 -33.31
N SER A 594 19.10 18.62 -33.77
CA SER A 594 19.47 19.08 -35.10
C SER A 594 20.97 19.40 -35.25
N GLN A 595 21.68 19.56 -34.13
CA GLN A 595 23.12 19.86 -34.13
C GLN A 595 23.94 18.76 -34.80
N HIS A 596 23.56 17.50 -34.56
CA HIS A 596 24.25 16.37 -35.18
C HIS A 596 24.11 16.35 -36.70
N LEU A 597 22.97 16.79 -37.25
CA LEU A 597 22.77 16.91 -38.70
C LEU A 597 23.64 18.03 -39.29
N TYR A 598 23.77 19.17 -38.60
CA TYR A 598 24.69 20.23 -39.03
C TYR A 598 26.15 19.77 -39.06
N ASP A 599 26.59 19.13 -37.99
CA ASP A 599 27.98 18.66 -37.86
C ASP A 599 28.26 17.57 -38.91
N LEU A 600 27.34 16.64 -39.12
CA LEU A 600 27.45 15.60 -40.13
C LEU A 600 27.45 16.18 -41.55
N TYR A 601 26.58 17.13 -41.86
CA TYR A 601 26.57 17.80 -43.16
C TYR A 601 27.88 18.56 -43.40
N SER A 602 28.38 19.28 -42.40
CA SER A 602 29.67 19.98 -42.50
C SER A 602 30.84 19.03 -42.76
N GLN A 603 30.84 17.84 -42.13
CA GLN A 603 31.87 16.84 -42.30
C GLN A 603 31.81 16.19 -43.69
N ILE A 604 30.62 15.80 -44.16
CA ILE A 604 30.44 15.25 -45.52
C ILE A 604 30.82 16.27 -46.58
N LYS A 605 30.43 17.55 -46.41
CA LYS A 605 30.84 18.61 -47.32
C LYS A 605 32.35 18.82 -47.35
N GLY A 606 33.08 18.48 -46.28
CA GLY A 606 34.54 18.53 -46.28
C GLY A 606 35.23 17.39 -47.03
N LEU A 607 34.48 16.33 -47.39
CA LEU A 607 35.00 15.19 -48.17
C LEU A 607 34.92 15.42 -49.69
N ILE A 608 34.09 16.37 -50.14
CA ILE A 608 33.85 16.74 -51.54
C ILE A 608 34.55 18.06 -51.82
#